data_AF-A0A8F4FSY5-F1
#
_entry.id   AF-A0A8F4FSY5-F1
#
_cell.length_a   1.000
_cell.length_b   1.000
_cell.length_c   1.000
_cell.angle_alpha   90.00
_cell.angle_beta   90.00
_cell.angle_gamma   90.00
#
_symmetry.space_group_name_H-M   'P 1'
#
loop_
_entity.id
_entity.type
_entity.pdbx_description
1 polymer ?
#
loop_
_entity_poly.entity_id
_entity_poly.type
_entity_poly.pdbx_seq_one_letter_code
_entity_poly.pdbx_strand_id
1 'polypeptide(L)'
;MGPGRRPDRRPLARRQGRRGGLHGAEWLRIGRRLDELPLISAAFADGQLSYSKVRTLTRLATGDNEGELLPIALETPASDLGVELARWLHRTTDPKDLAAYHHQQRSVRWRTDPDGMVVFTLRLPPLLAGAVIAKLRDRSDDEAVDLAA
;
A
#
# COMPACT_ATOMS: atom_id res chain seq x y z
N MET A 1 3.38 -33.96 17.46
CA MET A 1 3.26 -32.60 18.05
C MET A 1 4.46 -31.79 17.60
N GLY A 2 4.37 -31.13 16.44
CA GLY A 2 5.51 -30.42 15.84
C GLY A 2 5.70 -29.03 16.49
N PRO A 3 6.93 -28.52 16.61
CA PRO A 3 7.17 -27.22 17.23
C PRO A 3 6.52 -26.11 16.40
N GLY A 4 5.60 -25.37 17.03
CA GLY A 4 4.92 -24.24 16.43
C GLY A 4 5.93 -23.21 15.92
N ARG A 5 5.97 -23.02 14.60
CA ARG A 5 6.78 -22.02 13.91
C ARG A 5 6.41 -20.65 14.47
N ARG A 6 7.27 -20.06 15.31
CA ARG A 6 7.05 -18.70 15.84
C ARG A 6 6.92 -17.74 14.65
N PRO A 7 5.89 -16.89 14.57
CA PRO A 7 5.82 -15.88 13.54
C PRO A 7 7.03 -14.96 13.66
N ASP A 8 7.72 -14.72 12.56
CA ASP A 8 8.89 -13.84 12.48
C ASP A 8 8.55 -12.48 13.13
N ARG A 9 9.16 -12.18 14.27
CA ARG A 9 8.93 -10.91 14.99
C ARG A 9 9.94 -9.87 14.54
N ARG A 10 10.06 -9.64 13.23
CA ARG A 10 10.80 -8.46 12.76
C ARG A 10 10.12 -7.20 13.31
N PRO A 11 10.86 -6.37 14.07
CA PRO A 11 10.31 -5.15 14.64
C PRO A 11 9.90 -4.21 13.51
N LEU A 12 8.77 -3.51 13.73
CA LEU A 12 8.40 -2.40 12.86
C LEU A 12 9.54 -1.37 12.90
N ALA A 13 10.13 -1.08 11.75
CA ALA A 13 11.23 -0.12 11.66
C ALA A 13 10.77 1.25 12.18
N ARG A 14 11.28 1.68 13.33
CA ARG A 14 10.99 2.98 13.94
C ARG A 14 11.83 4.04 13.23
N ARG A 15 11.19 5.04 12.60
CA ARG A 15 11.91 6.16 11.96
C ARG A 15 11.12 7.45 12.16
N GLN A 16 11.71 8.39 12.91
CA GLN A 16 11.27 9.79 12.97
C GLN A 16 11.51 10.40 11.58
N GLY A 17 10.46 10.68 10.82
CA GLY A 17 10.57 11.14 9.43
C GLY A 17 11.01 12.61 9.30
N ARG A 18 11.93 12.92 8.38
CA ARG A 18 12.22 14.29 7.92
C ARG A 18 11.15 14.77 6.94
N ARG A 19 10.80 16.07 6.98
CA ARG A 19 9.86 16.71 6.05
C ARG A 19 10.47 16.86 4.65
N GLY A 20 9.64 16.67 3.62
CA GLY A 20 9.83 17.25 2.28
C GLY A 20 10.82 16.52 1.36
N GLY A 21 10.31 15.96 0.25
CA GLY A 21 11.12 15.35 -0.81
C GLY A 21 10.47 14.18 -1.55
N LEU A 22 9.29 13.72 -1.09
CA LEU A 22 8.67 12.48 -1.55
C LEU A 22 8.21 12.50 -3.01
N HIS A 23 7.81 13.66 -3.54
CA HIS A 23 7.31 13.74 -4.91
C HIS A 23 8.40 13.36 -5.93
N GLY A 24 9.54 14.04 -5.94
CA GLY A 24 10.63 13.75 -6.89
C GLY A 24 11.17 12.32 -6.77
N ALA A 25 11.31 11.82 -5.54
CA ALA A 25 11.73 10.44 -5.31
C ALA A 25 10.71 9.42 -5.83
N GLU A 26 9.41 9.72 -5.73
CA GLU A 26 8.35 8.86 -6.25
C GLU A 26 8.30 8.88 -7.78
N TRP A 27 8.41 10.05 -8.42
CA TRP A 27 8.52 10.15 -9.87
C TRP A 27 9.71 9.35 -10.41
N LEU A 28 10.88 9.48 -9.80
CA LEU A 28 12.07 8.71 -10.19
C LEU A 28 11.88 7.20 -9.98
N ARG A 29 11.20 6.78 -8.90
CA ARG A 29 10.86 5.36 -8.67
C ARG A 29 9.93 4.85 -9.76
N ILE A 30 8.91 5.62 -10.13
CA ILE A 30 7.94 5.25 -11.16
C ILE A 30 8.62 5.14 -12.52
N GLY A 31 9.42 6.14 -12.90
CA GLY A 31 10.18 6.13 -14.16
C GLY A 31 11.04 4.88 -14.28
N ARG A 32 11.88 4.60 -13.27
CA ARG A 32 12.72 3.39 -13.23
C ARG A 32 11.93 2.07 -13.31
N ARG A 33 10.66 2.06 -12.89
CA ARG A 33 9.81 0.87 -13.00
C ARG A 33 9.20 0.74 -14.38
N LEU A 34 8.89 1.85 -15.05
CA LEU A 34 8.38 1.82 -16.42
C LEU A 34 9.43 1.30 -17.42
N ASP A 35 10.72 1.50 -17.14
CA ASP A 35 11.81 0.92 -17.94
C ASP A 35 11.74 -0.62 -18.01
N GLU A 36 11.14 -1.26 -17.00
CA GLU A 36 10.98 -2.72 -16.88
C GLU A 36 9.58 -3.21 -17.28
N LEU A 37 8.69 -2.31 -17.72
CA LEU A 37 7.25 -2.57 -17.93
C LEU A 37 6.78 -1.99 -19.28
N PRO A 38 7.21 -2.57 -20.41
CA PRO A 38 6.98 -2.01 -21.73
C PRO A 38 5.49 -1.83 -22.07
N LEU A 39 4.61 -2.75 -21.67
CA LEU A 39 3.17 -2.64 -21.98
C LEU A 39 2.52 -1.49 -21.21
N ILE A 40 2.82 -1.36 -19.91
CA ILE A 40 2.29 -0.28 -19.08
C ILE A 40 2.89 1.07 -19.50
N SER A 41 4.17 1.09 -19.87
CA SER A 41 4.85 2.28 -20.37
C SER A 41 4.22 2.80 -21.67
N ALA A 42 3.94 1.90 -22.62
CA ALA A 42 3.25 2.25 -23.86
C ALA A 42 1.85 2.82 -23.60
N ALA A 43 1.02 2.11 -22.81
CA ALA A 43 -0.33 2.57 -22.49
C ALA A 43 -0.36 3.92 -21.72
N PHE A 44 0.70 4.21 -20.94
CA PHE A 44 0.85 5.50 -20.28
C PHE A 44 1.24 6.61 -21.27
N ALA A 45 2.19 6.35 -22.17
CA ALA A 45 2.59 7.28 -23.22
C ALA A 45 1.42 7.63 -24.16
N ASP A 46 0.55 6.66 -24.43
CA ASP A 46 -0.65 6.82 -25.26
C ASP A 46 -1.82 7.51 -24.53
N GLY A 47 -1.63 7.88 -23.25
CA GLY A 47 -2.65 8.57 -22.45
C GLY A 47 -3.81 7.69 -21.98
N GLN A 48 -3.73 6.37 -22.17
CA GLN A 48 -4.77 5.43 -21.73
C GLN A 48 -4.74 5.19 -20.22
N LEU A 49 -3.57 5.33 -19.60
CA LEU A 49 -3.39 5.27 -18.15
C LEU A 49 -3.17 6.66 -17.57
N SER A 50 -3.81 6.94 -16.44
CA SER A 50 -3.47 8.12 -15.64
C SER A 50 -2.27 7.85 -14.74
N TYR A 51 -1.58 8.92 -14.31
CA TYR A 51 -0.47 8.81 -13.34
C TYR A 51 -0.86 8.04 -12.08
N SER A 52 -2.08 8.22 -11.56
CA SER A 52 -2.58 7.49 -10.39
C SER A 52 -2.66 5.98 -10.64
N LYS A 53 -3.08 5.55 -11.85
CA LYS A 53 -3.09 4.14 -12.23
C LYS A 53 -1.67 3.58 -12.33
N VAL A 54 -0.78 4.28 -13.01
CA VAL A 54 0.64 3.89 -13.16
C VAL A 54 1.36 3.79 -11.82
N ARG A 55 1.18 4.78 -10.93
CA ARG A 55 1.76 4.77 -9.58
C ARG A 55 1.31 3.54 -8.78
N THR A 56 0.08 3.09 -9.02
CA THR A 56 -0.49 1.91 -8.35
C THR A 56 0.05 0.63 -8.96
N LEU A 57 0.02 0.50 -10.30
CA LEU A 57 0.55 -0.65 -11.04
C LEU A 57 2.03 -0.91 -10.73
N THR A 58 2.88 0.12 -10.77
CA THR A 58 4.33 0.02 -10.53
C THR A 58 4.73 -0.43 -9.12
N ARG A 59 3.75 -0.74 -8.24
CA ARG A 59 4.00 -1.38 -6.94
C ARG A 59 3.96 -2.91 -6.99
N LEU A 60 3.35 -3.48 -8.03
CA LEU A 60 3.02 -4.91 -8.14
C LEU A 60 3.39 -5.49 -9.50
N ALA A 61 3.36 -4.68 -10.56
CA ALA A 61 3.68 -5.10 -11.90
C ALA A 61 5.16 -5.50 -12.01
N THR A 62 5.36 -6.55 -12.80
CA THR A 62 6.62 -7.15 -13.23
C THR A 62 6.47 -7.48 -14.71
N GLY A 63 7.58 -7.70 -15.43
CA GLY A 63 7.52 -8.10 -16.84
C GLY A 63 6.65 -9.35 -17.07
N ASP A 64 6.59 -10.27 -16.11
CA ASP A 64 5.85 -11.52 -16.23
C ASP A 64 4.32 -11.34 -16.09
N ASN A 65 3.86 -10.29 -15.39
CA ASN A 65 2.44 -10.13 -15.05
C ASN A 65 1.80 -8.85 -15.61
N GLU A 66 2.56 -7.94 -16.22
CA GLU A 66 2.00 -6.68 -16.72
C GLU A 66 0.92 -6.89 -17.79
N GLY A 67 1.01 -7.96 -18.57
CA GLY A 67 -0.02 -8.33 -19.56
C GLY A 67 -1.37 -8.67 -18.92
N GLU A 68 -1.39 -9.18 -17.69
CA GLU A 68 -2.62 -9.45 -16.94
C GLU A 68 -3.13 -8.21 -16.21
N LEU A 69 -2.21 -7.37 -15.70
CA LEU A 69 -2.57 -6.21 -14.89
C LEU A 69 -3.04 -5.02 -15.73
N LEU A 70 -2.53 -4.88 -16.95
CA LEU A 70 -2.87 -3.76 -17.84
C LEU A 70 -4.38 -3.72 -18.18
N PRO A 71 -5.03 -4.82 -18.62
CA PRO A 71 -6.47 -4.82 -18.88
C PRO A 71 -7.30 -4.41 -17.65
N ILE A 72 -6.97 -4.94 -16.47
CA ILE A 72 -7.62 -4.58 -15.21
C ILE A 72 -7.52 -3.06 -15.00
N ALA A 73 -6.35 -2.48 -15.22
CA ALA A 73 -6.14 -1.05 -15.06
C ALA A 73 -6.89 -0.21 -16.08
N LEU A 74 -7.05 -0.67 -17.33
CA LEU A 74 -7.79 0.06 -18.35
C LEU A 74 -9.28 0.14 -18.01
N GLU A 75 -9.85 -0.95 -17.49
CA GLU A 75 -11.28 -1.06 -17.19
C GLU A 75 -11.68 -0.52 -15.81
N THR A 76 -10.72 -0.38 -14.89
CA THR A 76 -11.01 0.02 -13.50
C THR A 76 -10.78 1.52 -13.28
N PRO A 77 -11.68 2.25 -12.60
CA PRO A 77 -11.41 3.60 -12.13
C PRO A 77 -10.14 3.68 -11.26
N ALA A 78 -9.43 4.81 -11.30
CA ALA A 78 -8.18 4.94 -10.55
C ALA A 78 -8.35 4.84 -9.02
N SER A 79 -9.53 5.19 -8.50
CA SER A 79 -9.89 5.03 -7.08
C SER A 79 -10.01 3.58 -6.65
N ASP A 80 -10.47 2.70 -7.56
CA ASP A 80 -10.83 1.32 -7.24
C ASP A 80 -9.74 0.32 -7.65
N LEU A 81 -8.79 0.76 -8.48
CA LEU A 81 -7.69 -0.08 -8.98
C LEU A 81 -6.92 -0.78 -7.86
N GLY A 82 -6.66 -0.11 -6.73
CA GLY A 82 -5.98 -0.74 -5.59
C GLY A 82 -6.74 -1.95 -5.05
N VAL A 83 -8.07 -1.91 -5.05
CA VAL A 83 -8.94 -3.01 -4.61
C VAL A 83 -8.93 -4.14 -5.64
N GLU A 84 -9.07 -3.83 -6.92
CA GLU A 84 -9.06 -4.85 -7.98
C GLU A 84 -7.72 -5.58 -8.09
N LEU A 85 -6.59 -4.86 -7.97
CA LEU A 85 -5.28 -5.49 -7.94
C LEU A 85 -5.10 -6.39 -6.71
N ALA A 86 -5.65 -5.99 -5.55
CA ALA A 86 -5.62 -6.84 -4.35
C ALA A 86 -6.45 -8.12 -4.54
N ARG A 87 -7.62 -8.04 -5.22
CA ARG A 87 -8.44 -9.19 -5.59
C ARG A 87 -7.72 -10.11 -6.57
N TRP A 88 -7.07 -9.55 -7.59
CA TRP A 88 -6.25 -10.31 -8.53
C TRP A 88 -5.12 -11.04 -7.80
N LEU A 89 -4.32 -10.34 -6.98
CA LEU A 89 -3.24 -10.92 -6.17
C LEU A 89 -3.73 -12.08 -5.29
N HIS A 90 -4.89 -11.93 -4.67
CA HIS A 90 -5.45 -12.96 -3.82
C HIS A 90 -5.83 -14.24 -4.59
N ARG A 91 -6.20 -14.12 -5.87
CA ARG A 91 -6.54 -15.25 -6.74
C ARG A 91 -5.32 -15.88 -7.41
N THR A 92 -4.27 -15.11 -7.68
CA THR A 92 -3.12 -15.55 -8.47
C THR A 92 -1.89 -15.91 -7.64
N THR A 93 -1.86 -15.55 -6.35
CA THR A 93 -0.72 -15.79 -5.46
C THR A 93 -1.07 -16.80 -4.36
N ASP A 94 -0.15 -17.72 -4.05
CA ASP A 94 -0.33 -18.63 -2.92
C ASP A 94 -0.56 -17.84 -1.61
N PRO A 95 -1.55 -18.22 -0.79
CA PRO A 95 -1.86 -17.50 0.45
C PRO A 95 -0.67 -17.35 1.41
N LYS A 96 0.27 -18.31 1.44
CA LYS A 96 1.47 -18.24 2.29
C LYS A 96 2.46 -17.21 1.76
N ASP A 97 2.65 -17.14 0.44
CA ASP A 97 3.54 -16.17 -0.19
C ASP A 97 2.98 -14.76 -0.06
N LEU A 98 1.66 -14.60 -0.24
CA LEU A 98 0.96 -13.33 -0.03
C LEU A 98 1.06 -12.88 1.44
N ALA A 99 0.86 -13.80 2.39
CA ALA A 99 1.02 -13.51 3.82
C ALA A 99 2.47 -13.12 4.16
N ALA A 100 3.46 -13.81 3.60
CA ALA A 100 4.87 -13.49 3.77
C ALA A 100 5.20 -12.10 3.18
N TYR A 101 4.67 -11.78 2.00
CA TYR A 101 4.80 -10.47 1.37
C TYR A 101 4.18 -9.37 2.25
N HIS A 102 2.94 -9.52 2.72
CA HIS A 102 2.30 -8.58 3.65
C HIS A 102 3.14 -8.38 4.92
N HIS A 103 3.69 -9.48 5.44
CA HIS A 103 4.54 -9.46 6.62
C HIS A 103 5.81 -8.65 6.37
N GLN A 104 6.50 -8.84 5.24
CA GLN A 104 7.73 -8.11 4.91
C GLN A 104 7.48 -6.63 4.61
N GLN A 105 6.35 -6.31 4.00
CA GLN A 105 6.02 -4.94 3.55
C GLN A 105 5.37 -4.08 4.64
N ARG A 106 5.05 -4.62 5.82
CA ARG A 106 4.44 -3.83 6.90
C ARG A 106 5.40 -2.75 7.38
N SER A 107 4.88 -1.57 7.67
CA SER A 107 5.70 -0.48 8.19
C SER A 107 4.86 0.49 9.02
N VAL A 108 5.50 1.09 10.03
CA VAL A 108 4.97 2.25 10.73
C VAL A 108 5.98 3.38 10.61
N ARG A 109 5.47 4.57 10.30
CA ARG A 109 6.23 5.81 10.38
C ARG A 109 5.34 6.81 11.09
N TRP A 110 5.95 7.73 11.81
CA TRP A 110 5.23 8.86 12.37
C TRP A 110 6.11 10.10 12.30
N ARG A 111 5.43 11.25 12.34
CA ARG A 111 6.05 12.56 12.48
C ARG A 111 5.15 13.42 13.34
N THR A 112 5.75 14.39 14.01
CA THR A 112 5.04 15.44 14.72
C THR A 112 5.04 16.69 13.83
N ASP A 113 3.86 17.23 13.59
CA ASP A 113 3.65 18.50 12.88
C ASP A 113 3.78 19.69 13.84
N PRO A 114 3.95 20.94 13.34
CA PRO A 114 4.32 22.08 14.20
C PRO A 114 3.25 22.42 15.24
N ASP A 115 2.01 22.08 14.95
CA ASP A 115 0.84 22.21 15.83
C ASP A 115 0.84 21.16 16.96
N GLY A 116 1.84 20.29 17.03
CA GLY A 116 1.91 19.20 18.00
C GLY A 116 1.17 17.94 17.56
N MET A 117 0.46 17.96 16.43
CA MET A 117 -0.31 16.82 15.93
C MET A 117 0.63 15.72 15.43
N VAL A 118 0.30 14.46 15.70
CA VAL A 118 1.09 13.31 15.27
C VAL A 118 0.45 12.67 14.04
N VAL A 119 1.16 12.69 12.92
CA VAL A 119 0.74 12.04 11.68
C VAL A 119 1.38 10.66 11.60
N PHE A 120 0.55 9.62 11.68
CA PHE A 120 0.97 8.24 11.44
C PHE A 120 0.83 7.87 9.96
N THR A 121 1.79 7.10 9.47
CA THR A 121 1.71 6.41 8.18
C THR A 121 1.94 4.93 8.43
N LEU A 122 0.88 4.15 8.25
CA LEU A 122 0.82 2.72 8.54
C LEU A 122 0.62 1.93 7.24
N ARG A 123 1.41 0.88 7.04
CA ARG A 123 1.14 -0.18 6.05
C ARG A 123 1.02 -1.48 6.82
N LEU A 124 -0.16 -2.08 6.79
CA LEU A 124 -0.52 -3.21 7.65
C LEU A 124 -1.11 -4.35 6.81
N PRO A 125 -0.88 -5.62 7.21
CA PRO A 125 -1.68 -6.74 6.73
C PRO A 125 -3.18 -6.52 7.02
N PRO A 126 -4.11 -7.02 6.18
CA PRO A 126 -5.54 -6.72 6.28
C PRO A 126 -6.15 -6.94 7.67
N LEU A 127 -5.82 -8.07 8.32
CA LEU A 127 -6.32 -8.39 9.66
C LEU A 127 -5.88 -7.38 10.73
N LEU A 128 -4.62 -6.94 10.67
CA LEU A 128 -4.11 -5.93 11.61
C LEU A 128 -4.68 -4.54 11.31
N ALA A 129 -4.87 -4.22 10.02
CA ALA A 129 -5.52 -2.97 9.62
C ALA A 129 -6.94 -2.88 10.17
N GLY A 130 -7.73 -3.95 10.06
CA GLY A 130 -9.10 -4.00 10.61
C GLY A 130 -9.14 -3.76 12.12
N ALA A 131 -8.23 -4.38 12.88
CA ALA A 131 -8.14 -4.18 14.33
C ALA A 131 -7.78 -2.72 14.71
N VAL A 132 -6.86 -2.10 13.97
CA VAL A 132 -6.49 -0.69 14.19
C VAL A 132 -7.63 0.24 13.85
N ILE A 133 -8.30 0.03 12.70
CA ILE A 133 -9.44 0.86 12.28
C ILE A 133 -10.56 0.79 13.30
N ALA A 134 -10.91 -0.41 13.78
CA ALA A 134 -11.93 -0.58 14.81
C ALA A 134 -11.59 0.19 16.09
N LYS A 135 -10.36 0.03 16.59
CA LYS A 135 -9.92 0.73 17.81
C LYS A 135 -9.86 2.24 17.70
N LEU A 136 -9.50 2.77 16.53
CA LEU A 136 -9.47 4.21 16.31
C LEU A 136 -10.88 4.80 16.20
N ARG A 137 -11.83 4.06 15.62
CA ARG A 137 -13.22 4.52 15.52
C ARG A 137 -13.91 4.52 16.88
N ASP A 138 -13.77 3.45 17.67
CA ASP A 138 -14.38 3.35 19.00
C ASP A 138 -14.00 4.56 19.89
N ARG A 139 -12.74 5.00 19.82
CA ARG A 139 -12.24 6.10 20.66
C ARG A 139 -12.71 7.49 20.20
N SER A 140 -12.91 7.68 18.89
CA SER A 140 -13.44 8.94 18.35
C SER A 140 -14.88 9.16 18.76
N ASP A 141 -15.66 8.08 18.86
CA ASP A 141 -17.06 8.13 19.28
C ASP A 141 -17.14 8.46 20.80
N ASP A 142 -16.23 7.92 21.62
CA ASP A 142 -16.14 8.24 23.06
C ASP A 142 -15.76 9.72 23.32
N GLU A 143 -14.78 10.26 22.60
CA GLU A 143 -14.29 11.64 22.79
C GLU A 143 -15.30 12.69 22.29
N ALA A 144 -16.13 12.34 21.30
CA ALA A 144 -17.23 13.19 20.84
C ALA A 144 -18.41 13.23 21.83
N VAL A 145 -18.64 12.14 22.58
CA VAL A 145 -19.65 12.12 23.65
C VAL A 145 -19.18 12.96 24.85
N ASP A 146 -17.91 12.89 25.23
CA ASP A 146 -17.35 13.67 26.34
C ASP A 146 -17.29 15.18 26.06
N LEU A 147 -17.17 15.62 24.79
CA LEU A 147 -17.24 17.03 24.41
C LEU A 147 -18.67 17.58 24.28
N ALA A 148 -19.67 16.69 24.22
CA ALA A 148 -21.08 17.05 24.12
C ALA A 148 -21.82 16.97 25.48
N ALA A 149 -21.12 16.61 26.56
CA ALA A 149 -21.62 16.52 27.95
C ALA A 149 -21.11 17.69 28.80
#